data_AF-A0A522WZE0-F1
#
_entry.id   AF-A0A522WZE0-F1
#
_cell.length_a   1.000
_cell.length_b   1.000
_cell.length_c   1.000
_cell.angle_alpha   90.00
_cell.angle_beta   90.00
_cell.angle_gamma   90.00
#
_symmetry.space_group_name_H-M   'P 1'
#
loop_
_entity.id
_entity.type
_entity.pdbx_description
1 polymer ?
#
loop_
_entity_poly.entity_id
_entity_poly.type
_entity_poly.pdbx_seq_one_letter_code
_entity_poly.pdbx_strand_id
1 'polypeptide(L)' 'MKKIIILGLATTVIALASLTASAESDSQYPAANFQPKVIYIDKDSVKSSPKCPDQKPAEKATEFDPKYPAANFEPKVIYP' A
#
# COMPACT_ATOMS: atom_id res chain seq x y z
N MET A 1 29.49 -21.60 36.76
CA MET A 1 28.15 -22.04 36.29
C MET A 1 27.15 -20.89 36.13
N LYS A 2 27.00 -19.99 37.11
CA LYS A 2 26.07 -18.83 37.02
C LYS A 2 26.27 -17.90 35.80
N LYS A 3 27.52 -17.69 35.35
CA LYS A 3 27.85 -16.83 34.19
C LYS A 3 27.44 -17.42 32.84
N ILE A 4 27.44 -18.76 32.73
CA ILE A 4 27.05 -19.49 31.51
C ILE A 4 25.53 -19.49 31.37
N ILE A 5 24.81 -19.55 32.51
CA ILE A 5 23.35 -19.49 32.56
C ILE A 5 22.83 -18.11 32.13
N ILE A 6 23.49 -17.02 32.55
CA ILE A 6 23.10 -15.65 32.17
C ILE A 6 23.33 -15.40 30.67
N LEU A 7 24.42 -15.91 30.10
CA LEU A 7 24.71 -15.73 28.67
C LEU A 7 23.75 -16.51 27.77
N GLY A 8 23.31 -17.70 28.20
CA GLY A 8 22.30 -18.49 27.47
C GLY A 8 20.87 -17.92 27.56
N LEU A 9 20.52 -17.25 28.66
CA LEU A 9 19.21 -16.60 28.81
C LEU A 9 19.09 -15.36 27.91
N ALA A 10 20.17 -14.58 27.77
CA ALA A 10 20.19 -13.37 26.97
C ALA A 10 20.01 -13.64 25.47
N THR A 11 20.55 -14.75 24.95
CA THR A 11 20.41 -15.11 23.53
C THR A 11 19.00 -15.59 23.18
N THR A 12 18.31 -16.29 24.09
CA THR A 12 16.91 -16.68 23.87
C THR A 12 15.93 -15.52 23.89
N VAL A 13 16.16 -14.47 24.70
CA VAL A 13 15.28 -13.29 24.74
C VAL A 13 15.39 -12.44 23.47
N ILE A 14 16.60 -12.29 22.93
CA ILE A 14 16.83 -11.52 21.70
C ILE A 14 16.24 -12.24 20.47
N ALA A 15 16.31 -13.57 20.41
CA ALA A 15 15.73 -14.33 19.30
C ALA A 15 14.20 -14.28 19.27
N LEU A 16 13.55 -14.13 20.44
CA LEU A 16 12.08 -14.10 20.54
C LEU A 16 11.48 -12.72 20.22
N ALA A 17 12.24 -11.64 20.41
CA ALA A 17 11.81 -10.27 20.09
C ALA A 17 11.57 -10.04 18.58
N SER A 18 12.29 -10.79 17.73
CA SER A 18 12.12 -10.74 16.27
C SER A 18 10.77 -11.30 15.79
N LEU A 19 10.11 -12.14 16.59
CA LEU A 19 8.83 -12.76 16.25
C LEU A 19 7.62 -11.89 16.65
N THR A 20 7.83 -10.83 17.42
CA THR A 20 6.76 -9.93 17.89
C THR A 20 6.71 -8.60 17.14
N ALA A 21 7.46 -8.45 16.03
CA ALA A 21 7.39 -7.28 15.19
C ALA A 21 6.05 -7.25 14.41
N SER A 22 5.05 -6.56 14.96
CA SER A 22 3.75 -6.34 14.33
C SER A 22 3.60 -4.87 13.92
N ALA A 23 3.39 -4.60 12.64
CA ALA A 23 3.01 -3.26 12.15
C ALA A 23 1.51 -2.95 12.34
N GLU A 24 0.79 -3.82 13.06
CA GLU A 24 -0.67 -3.87 13.17
C GLU A 24 -1.30 -2.59 13.73
N SER A 25 -0.52 -1.77 14.43
CA SER A 25 -0.95 -0.53 15.08
C SER A 25 0.04 0.63 14.88
N ASP A 26 0.81 0.63 13.80
CA ASP A 26 1.68 1.77 13.49
C ASP A 26 0.86 2.95 12.95
N SER A 27 0.82 4.06 13.70
CA SER A 27 0.15 5.30 13.29
C SER A 27 0.66 5.87 11.96
N GLN A 28 1.90 5.57 11.57
CA GLN A 28 2.45 5.99 10.27
C GLN A 28 1.91 5.14 9.12
N TYR A 29 1.45 3.92 9.41
CA TYR A 29 0.94 2.96 8.43
C TYR A 29 -0.43 2.40 8.87
N PRO A 30 -1.48 3.24 8.93
CA PRO A 30 -2.80 2.86 9.46
C PRO A 30 -3.52 1.75 8.67
N ALA A 31 -3.05 1.44 7.46
CA ALA A 31 -3.58 0.37 6.62
C ALA A 31 -2.72 -0.91 6.61
N ALA A 32 -1.70 -1.01 7.48
CA ALA A 32 -0.77 -2.14 7.50
C ALA A 32 -1.44 -3.51 7.70
N ASN A 33 -2.62 -3.53 8.33
CA ASN A 33 -3.44 -4.72 8.55
C ASN A 33 -4.70 -4.76 7.69
N PHE A 34 -4.84 -3.87 6.70
CA PHE A 34 -6.01 -3.87 5.82
C PHE A 34 -6.04 -5.15 4.99
N GLN A 35 -7.14 -5.90 5.11
CA GLN A 35 -7.39 -7.11 4.33
C GLN A 35 -8.46 -6.82 3.29
N PRO A 36 -8.13 -6.70 1.99
CA PRO A 36 -9.13 -6.47 0.96
C PRO A 36 -10.04 -7.68 0.82
N LYS A 37 -11.35 -7.43 0.78
CA LYS A 37 -12.32 -8.45 0.39
C LYS A 37 -12.57 -8.36 -1.11
N VAL A 38 -12.16 -9.41 -1.84
CA VAL A 38 -12.48 -9.53 -3.27
C VAL A 38 -13.91 -10.05 -3.40
N ILE A 39 -14.78 -9.26 -4.03
CA ILE A 39 -16.14 -9.68 -4.36
C ILE A 39 -16.16 -10.04 -5.84
N TYR A 40 -16.48 -11.30 -6.15
CA TYR A 40 -16.66 -11.76 -7.52
C TYR A 40 -18.08 -11.46 -7.98
N ILE A 41 -18.22 -10.84 -9.15
CA ILE A 41 -19.50 -10.54 -9.76
C ILE A 41 -19.90 -11.74 -10.61
N ASP A 42 -21.15 -12.20 -10.46
CA ASP A 42 -21.71 -13.24 -11.32
C ASP A 42 -21.79 -12.77 -12.78
N LYS A 43 -21.59 -13.69 -13.73
CA LYS A 43 -21.47 -13.39 -15.17
C LYS A 43 -22.67 -12.60 -15.70
N ASP A 44 -23.86 -12.90 -15.20
CA ASP A 44 -25.09 -12.23 -15.61
C ASP A 44 -25.27 -10.84 -14.97
N SER A 45 -24.60 -10.56 -13.85
CA SER A 45 -24.63 -9.26 -13.16
C SER A 45 -23.71 -8.21 -13.81
N VAL A 46 -22.70 -8.63 -14.59
CA VAL A 46 -21.76 -7.74 -15.29
C VAL A 46 -22.46 -6.84 -16.33
N LYS A 47 -23.65 -7.25 -16.81
CA LYS A 47 -24.44 -6.47 -17.78
C LYS A 47 -25.13 -5.26 -17.14
N SER A 48 -25.32 -5.28 -15.82
CA SER A 48 -26.03 -4.23 -15.07
C SER A 48 -25.10 -3.33 -14.25
N SER A 49 -23.81 -3.69 -14.13
CA SER A 49 -22.84 -2.82 -13.46
C SER A 49 -22.59 -1.58 -14.32
N PRO A 50 -22.60 -0.35 -13.76
CA PRO A 50 -22.16 0.82 -14.49
C PRO A 50 -20.73 0.57 -14.95
N LYS A 51 -20.51 0.54 -16.27
CA LYS A 51 -19.17 0.54 -16.83
C LYS A 51 -18.44 1.73 -16.23
N CYS A 52 -17.21 1.52 -15.76
CA CYS A 52 -16.32 2.65 -15.51
C CYS A 52 -16.30 3.44 -16.82
N PRO A 53 -16.68 4.73 -16.83
CA PRO A 53 -16.67 5.49 -18.07
C PRO A 53 -15.24 5.40 -18.61
N ASP A 54 -15.10 5.11 -19.90
CA ASP A 54 -13.82 5.24 -20.58
C ASP A 54 -13.27 6.60 -20.17
N GLN A 55 -12.12 6.62 -19.49
CA GLN A 55 -11.49 7.86 -19.07
C GLN A 55 -11.16 8.61 -20.34
N LYS A 56 -12.05 9.53 -20.74
CA LYS A 56 -11.74 10.55 -21.74
C LYS A 56 -10.42 11.16 -21.27
N PRO A 57 -9.34 11.09 -22.07
CA PRO A 57 -8.09 11.74 -21.71
C PRO A 57 -8.42 13.16 -21.27
N ALA A 58 -8.04 13.51 -20.04
CA ALA A 58 -8.29 14.84 -19.52
C ALA A 58 -7.74 15.86 -20.52
N GLU A 59 -8.58 16.82 -20.92
CA GLU A 59 -8.17 17.87 -21.84
C GLU A 59 -6.97 18.58 -21.23
N LYS A 60 -5.85 18.57 -21.95
CA LYS A 60 -4.59 19.18 -21.52
C LYS A 60 -4.83 20.67 -21.26
N ALA A 61 -4.69 21.12 -20.03
CA ALA A 61 -4.65 22.55 -19.74
C ALA A 61 -3.43 23.16 -20.44
N THR A 62 -3.63 24.23 -21.21
CA THR A 62 -2.55 24.89 -21.97
C THR A 62 -1.88 26.01 -21.18
N GLU A 63 -2.51 26.46 -20.09
CA GLU A 63 -2.05 27.57 -19.25
C GLU A 63 -1.62 27.05 -17.88
N PHE A 64 -0.55 27.62 -17.34
CA PHE A 64 -0.01 27.21 -16.04
C PHE A 64 -0.85 27.80 -14.90
N ASP A 65 -1.50 26.95 -14.11
CA ASP A 65 -2.24 27.34 -12.90
C ASP A 65 -1.42 27.00 -11.65
N PRO A 66 -0.98 27.99 -10.85
CA PRO A 66 -0.27 27.76 -9.59
C PRO A 66 -1.05 26.91 -8.57
N LYS A 67 -2.38 26.92 -8.62
CA LYS A 67 -3.25 26.09 -7.77
C LYS A 67 -3.22 24.63 -8.18
N TYR A 68 -2.94 24.36 -9.46
CA TYR A 68 -2.85 23.01 -10.03
C TYR A 68 -1.60 22.88 -10.92
N PRO A 69 -0.39 22.88 -10.32
CA PRO A 69 0.87 22.88 -11.08
C PRO A 69 1.07 21.60 -11.91
N ALA A 70 0.34 20.53 -11.59
CA ALA A 70 0.36 19.26 -12.32
C ALA A 70 -0.63 19.17 -13.48
N ALA A 71 -1.45 20.21 -13.74
CA ALA A 71 -2.44 20.20 -14.82
C ALA A 71 -1.83 20.00 -16.21
N ASN A 72 -0.53 20.34 -16.37
CA ASN A 72 0.20 20.26 -17.63
C ASN A 72 1.22 19.10 -17.63
N PHE A 73 1.13 18.18 -16.67
CA PHE A 73 2.05 17.05 -16.56
C PHE A 73 1.77 16.01 -17.64
N GLU A 74 2.80 15.68 -18.42
CA GLU A 74 2.77 14.59 -19.40
C GLU A 74 3.66 13.44 -18.92
N PRO A 75 3.07 12.26 -18.58
CA PRO A 75 3.85 11.12 -18.14
C PRO A 75 4.72 10.60 -19.29
N LYS A 76 6.02 10.46 -19.04
CA LYS A 76 6.96 9.79 -19.95
C LYS A 76 7.26 8.40 -19.41
N VAL A 77 7.00 7.38 -20.21
CA VAL A 77 7.40 6.00 -19.90
C VAL A 77 8.88 5.85 -20.25
N ILE A 78 9.71 5.51 -19.27
CA ILE A 78 11.11 5.17 -19.48
C ILE A 78 11.22 3.65 -19.52
N TYR A 79 11.79 3.11 -20.60
CA TYR A 79 12.04 1.68 -20.73
C TYR A 79 13.45 1.34 -20.23
N PRO A 80 13.62 0.25 -19.45
CA PRO A 80 14.92 -0.23 -18.96
C PRO A 80 15.78 -0.86 -20.05
#